data_AF-C6XTW2-F1
#
_entry.id   AF-C6XTW2-F1
#
_cell.length_a   1.000
_cell.length_b   1.000
_cell.length_c   1.000
_cell.angle_alpha   90.00
_cell.angle_beta   90.00
_cell.angle_gamma   90.00
#
_symmetry.space_group_name_H-M   'P 1'
#
loop_
_entity.id
_entity.type
_entity.pdbx_description
1 polymer ?
#
loop_
_entity_poly.entity_id
_entity_poly.type
_entity_poly.pdbx_seq_one_letter_code
_entity_poly.pdbx_strand_id
1 'polypeptide(L)'
;MSQVKNKTVVIIVAHPDDETLWAGGLLLSHPEWRCFVICLCRRDDENRAPKFKKALDVFHAKGIMGDLDDGPEQTPLLEADIEFKLLSLLPSLAFDLLITHSPYGEYTRHLRHEEIGKAVIKLWNRRLIRCEELWNFAYEDGDGMYFPRPVKTADVYIELSDEIWQLKYNIIKDLYGFGPQSWEAETTPKAEAFWQFFTRATAMEALNRKNIL
;
A
#
# COMPACT_ATOMS: atom_id res chain seq x y z
N MET A 1 -21.69 -9.25 20.99
CA MET A 1 -21.61 -9.11 19.52
C MET A 1 -21.20 -7.67 19.24
N SER A 2 -19.92 -7.40 19.04
CA SER A 2 -19.48 -6.08 18.57
C SER A 2 -20.10 -5.86 17.19
N GLN A 3 -20.75 -4.72 16.97
CA GLN A 3 -21.14 -4.32 15.62
C GLN A 3 -19.87 -4.28 14.78
N VAL A 4 -19.79 -5.14 13.77
CA VAL A 4 -18.72 -5.04 12.78
C VAL A 4 -18.94 -3.71 12.06
N LYS A 5 -18.07 -2.74 12.34
CA LYS A 5 -18.19 -1.40 11.77
C LYS A 5 -17.76 -1.50 10.30
N ASN A 6 -18.69 -1.34 9.36
CA ASN A 6 -18.36 -1.19 7.95
C ASN A 6 -17.44 0.01 7.78
N LYS A 7 -16.16 -0.22 7.45
CA LYS A 7 -15.17 0.82 7.14
C LYS A 7 -15.12 1.06 5.64
N THR A 8 -14.95 2.32 5.24
CA THR A 8 -14.59 2.73 3.88
C THR A 8 -13.09 3.01 3.86
N VAL A 9 -12.33 2.25 3.08
CA VAL A 9 -10.86 2.27 3.12
C VAL A 9 -10.30 2.61 1.75
N VAL A 10 -9.29 3.47 1.70
CA VAL A 10 -8.49 3.71 0.50
C VAL A 10 -7.08 3.17 0.70
N ILE A 11 -6.58 2.42 -0.27
CA ILE A 11 -5.22 1.89 -0.28
C ILE A 11 -4.52 2.52 -1.49
N ILE A 12 -3.40 3.18 -1.26
CA ILE A 12 -2.65 3.90 -2.30
C ILE A 12 -1.25 3.30 -2.38
N VAL A 13 -0.96 2.65 -3.51
CA VAL A 13 0.30 1.93 -3.76
C VAL A 13 0.97 2.39 -5.05
N ALA A 14 2.28 2.15 -5.18
CA ALA A 14 3.00 2.47 -6.40
C ALA A 14 2.70 1.48 -7.52
N HIS A 15 2.88 0.19 -7.27
CA HIS A 15 2.91 -0.84 -8.30
C HIS A 15 1.79 -1.87 -8.13
N PRO A 16 1.38 -2.55 -9.22
CA PRO A 16 0.33 -3.57 -9.18
C PRO A 16 0.85 -4.89 -8.60
N ASP A 17 0.66 -5.13 -7.31
CA ASP A 17 1.08 -6.28 -6.48
C ASP A 17 1.36 -5.80 -5.05
N ASP A 18 1.80 -4.55 -4.89
CA ASP A 18 2.04 -3.91 -3.59
C ASP A 18 0.78 -3.98 -2.70
N GLU A 19 -0.43 -3.81 -3.27
CA GLU A 19 -1.67 -3.93 -2.50
C GLU A 19 -1.87 -5.33 -1.91
N THR A 20 -1.38 -6.35 -2.62
CA THR A 20 -1.44 -7.74 -2.19
C THR A 20 -0.31 -8.06 -1.22
N LEU A 21 0.93 -7.66 -1.53
CA LEU A 21 2.12 -7.97 -0.71
C LEU A 21 2.03 -7.36 0.69
N TRP A 22 1.53 -6.12 0.81
CA TRP A 22 1.64 -5.35 2.06
C TRP A 22 0.32 -5.14 2.80
N ALA A 23 -0.82 -5.36 2.13
CA ALA A 23 -2.14 -5.28 2.74
C ALA A 23 -3.10 -6.41 2.35
N GLY A 24 -2.68 -7.39 1.53
CA GLY A 24 -3.59 -8.42 1.02
C GLY A 24 -4.21 -9.26 2.13
N GLY A 25 -3.48 -9.53 3.21
CA GLY A 25 -3.97 -10.26 4.37
C GLY A 25 -5.05 -9.48 5.11
N LEU A 26 -4.84 -8.18 5.33
CA LEU A 26 -5.82 -7.27 5.91
C LEU A 26 -7.09 -7.19 5.06
N LEU A 27 -6.95 -7.04 3.73
CA LEU A 27 -8.09 -7.00 2.79
C LEU A 27 -8.89 -8.32 2.81
N LEU A 28 -8.21 -9.47 2.79
CA LEU A 28 -8.85 -10.78 2.84
C LEU A 28 -9.52 -11.07 4.19
N SER A 29 -8.97 -10.53 5.28
CA SER A 29 -9.52 -10.70 6.63
C SER A 29 -10.73 -9.82 6.91
N HIS A 30 -10.95 -8.79 6.09
CA HIS A 30 -12.04 -7.82 6.23
C HIS A 30 -12.87 -7.66 4.95
N PRO A 31 -13.54 -8.73 4.47
CA PRO A 31 -14.35 -8.69 3.25
C PRO A 31 -15.57 -7.76 3.37
N GLU A 32 -15.94 -7.35 4.58
CA GLU A 32 -17.00 -6.36 4.83
C GLU A 32 -16.57 -4.91 4.59
N TRP A 33 -15.26 -4.64 4.48
CA TRP A 33 -14.77 -3.30 4.22
C TRP A 33 -15.03 -2.87 2.78
N ARG A 34 -15.39 -1.60 2.61
CA ARG A 34 -15.55 -0.98 1.30
C ARG A 34 -14.21 -0.41 0.86
N CYS A 35 -13.41 -1.23 0.20
CA CYS A 35 -12.06 -0.87 -0.22
C CYS A 35 -12.03 -0.22 -1.62
N PHE A 36 -11.19 0.81 -1.76
CA PHE A 36 -10.81 1.40 -3.03
C PHE A 36 -9.28 1.43 -3.15
N VAL A 37 -8.72 0.73 -4.13
CA VAL A 37 -7.27 0.65 -4.32
C VAL A 37 -6.83 1.54 -5.48
N ILE A 38 -5.82 2.36 -5.25
CA ILE A 38 -5.17 3.20 -6.27
C ILE A 38 -3.75 2.67 -6.46
N CYS A 39 -3.43 2.19 -7.66
CA CYS A 39 -2.06 1.87 -8.07
C CYS A 39 -1.57 3.02 -8.97
N LEU A 40 -0.42 3.62 -8.69
CA LEU A 40 -0.01 4.85 -9.39
C LEU A 40 0.73 4.60 -10.71
N CYS A 41 1.25 3.39 -10.90
CA CYS A 41 2.05 3.02 -12.07
C CYS A 41 1.37 1.95 -12.92
N ARG A 42 1.91 1.75 -14.13
CA ARG A 42 1.63 0.61 -15.03
C ARG A 42 0.18 0.43 -15.49
N ARG A 43 -0.66 1.47 -15.57
CA ARG A 43 -2.05 1.36 -16.09
C ARG A 43 -2.13 0.64 -17.44
N ASP A 44 -1.20 0.94 -18.34
CA ASP A 44 -1.22 0.44 -19.72
C ASP A 44 -0.32 -0.81 -19.92
N ASP A 45 0.17 -1.43 -18.82
CA ASP A 45 0.94 -2.67 -18.86
C ASP A 45 0.01 -3.84 -19.21
N GLU A 46 0.16 -4.40 -20.42
CA GLU A 46 -0.67 -5.48 -20.96
C GLU A 46 -0.64 -6.78 -20.13
N ASN A 47 0.38 -6.95 -19.27
CA ASN A 47 0.53 -8.10 -18.40
C ASN A 47 0.03 -7.80 -16.98
N ARG A 48 0.56 -6.76 -16.34
CA ARG A 48 0.33 -6.46 -14.92
C ARG A 48 -1.03 -5.78 -14.65
N ALA A 49 -1.50 -4.90 -15.53
CA ALA A 49 -2.77 -4.19 -15.28
C ALA A 49 -4.00 -5.12 -15.26
N PRO A 50 -4.14 -6.11 -16.17
CA PRO A 50 -5.20 -7.11 -16.07
C PRO A 50 -5.13 -7.95 -14.79
N LYS A 51 -3.92 -8.21 -14.28
CA LYS A 51 -3.70 -8.97 -13.04
C LYS A 51 -4.13 -8.16 -11.82
N PHE A 52 -3.75 -6.89 -11.75
CA PHE A 52 -4.23 -5.98 -10.71
C PHE A 52 -5.76 -5.97 -10.62
N LYS A 53 -6.45 -5.82 -11.75
CA LYS A 53 -7.92 -5.85 -11.78
C LYS A 53 -8.48 -7.16 -11.20
N LYS A 54 -7.90 -8.31 -11.57
CA LYS A 54 -8.32 -9.61 -11.03
C LYS A 54 -8.05 -9.73 -9.53
N ALA A 55 -6.94 -9.17 -9.03
CA ALA A 55 -6.65 -9.16 -7.60
C ALA A 55 -7.72 -8.36 -6.83
N LEU A 56 -8.14 -7.21 -7.36
CA LEU A 56 -9.24 -6.42 -6.77
C LEU A 56 -10.56 -7.20 -6.72
N ASP A 57 -10.87 -8.00 -7.75
CA ASP A 57 -12.06 -8.85 -7.76
C ASP A 57 -12.04 -9.87 -6.60
N VAL A 58 -10.86 -10.45 -6.31
CA VAL A 58 -10.65 -11.38 -5.17
C VAL A 58 -10.85 -10.66 -3.84
N PHE A 59 -10.37 -9.42 -3.71
CA PHE A 59 -10.55 -8.61 -2.50
C PHE A 59 -11.95 -7.98 -2.37
N HIS A 60 -12.83 -8.19 -3.36
CA HIS A 60 -14.12 -7.49 -3.46
C HIS A 60 -13.98 -5.96 -3.40
N ALA A 61 -12.84 -5.45 -3.88
CA ALA A 61 -12.48 -4.04 -3.86
C ALA A 61 -12.76 -3.37 -5.21
N LYS A 62 -12.93 -2.05 -5.19
CA LYS A 62 -12.84 -1.22 -6.40
C LYS A 62 -11.43 -0.68 -6.54
N GLY A 63 -11.06 -0.20 -7.72
CA GLY A 63 -9.78 0.48 -7.87
C GLY A 63 -9.54 1.05 -9.25
N ILE A 64 -8.42 1.76 -9.35
CA ILE A 64 -7.98 2.46 -10.56
C ILE A 64 -6.45 2.49 -10.62
N MET A 65 -5.91 2.53 -11.84
CA MET A 65 -4.48 2.59 -12.09
C MET A 65 -4.07 3.91 -12.75
N GLY A 66 -2.93 4.45 -12.33
CA GLY A 66 -2.19 5.52 -12.96
C GLY A 66 -1.08 5.00 -13.88
N ASP A 67 -0.49 5.93 -14.62
CA ASP A 67 0.51 5.70 -15.66
C ASP A 67 1.84 6.37 -15.34
N LEU A 68 2.17 6.54 -14.04
CA LEU A 68 3.52 6.96 -13.68
C LEU A 68 4.55 5.90 -14.11
N ASP A 69 5.78 6.37 -14.32
CA ASP A 69 6.90 5.55 -14.75
C ASP A 69 7.22 4.47 -13.73
N ASP A 70 7.68 3.31 -14.23
CA ASP A 70 8.06 2.14 -13.45
C ASP A 70 9.35 1.55 -14.01
N GLY A 71 10.33 1.25 -13.16
CA GLY A 71 11.56 0.55 -13.53
C GLY A 71 12.83 1.07 -12.86
N PRO A 72 13.97 0.40 -13.10
CA PRO A 72 15.25 0.76 -12.47
C PRO A 72 15.80 2.12 -12.93
N GLU A 73 15.39 2.59 -14.12
CA GLU A 73 15.83 3.85 -14.72
C GLU A 73 14.96 5.05 -14.30
N GLN A 74 14.10 4.88 -13.28
CA GLN A 74 13.27 5.95 -12.74
C GLN A 74 14.11 7.13 -12.28
N THR A 75 13.60 8.33 -12.54
CA THR A 75 14.16 9.58 -12.01
C THR A 75 13.14 10.26 -11.11
N PRO A 76 13.57 11.09 -10.13
CA PRO A 76 12.63 11.78 -9.24
C PRO A 76 11.62 12.61 -10.03
N LEU A 77 10.34 12.46 -9.69
CA LEU A 77 9.30 13.30 -10.27
C LEU A 77 9.11 14.56 -9.43
N LEU A 78 8.54 15.60 -10.05
CA LEU A 78 8.10 16.76 -9.30
C LEU A 78 6.95 16.34 -8.38
N GLU A 79 7.00 16.79 -7.14
CA GLU A 79 5.95 16.52 -6.14
C GLU A 79 4.56 16.90 -6.64
N ALA A 80 4.45 18.02 -7.36
CA ALA A 80 3.19 18.48 -7.93
C ALA A 80 2.59 17.49 -8.94
N ASP A 81 3.41 16.77 -9.70
CA ASP A 81 2.94 15.80 -10.70
C ASP A 81 2.36 14.56 -10.03
N ILE A 82 3.01 14.10 -8.95
CA ILE A 82 2.54 12.96 -8.14
C ILE A 82 1.25 13.33 -7.42
N GLU A 83 1.20 14.51 -6.80
CA GLU A 83 0.00 15.01 -6.13
C GLU A 83 -1.17 15.17 -7.10
N PHE A 84 -0.91 15.73 -8.29
CA PHE A 84 -1.91 15.85 -9.34
C PHE A 84 -2.43 14.47 -9.79
N LYS A 85 -1.52 13.52 -10.04
CA LYS A 85 -1.90 12.15 -10.41
C LYS A 85 -2.76 11.50 -9.33
N LEU A 86 -2.34 11.54 -8.08
CA LEU A 86 -3.09 11.02 -6.93
C LEU A 86 -4.50 11.61 -6.89
N LEU A 87 -4.62 12.93 -6.91
CA LEU A 87 -5.92 13.61 -6.84
C LEU A 87 -6.82 13.32 -8.05
N SER A 88 -6.24 13.11 -9.23
CA SER A 88 -7.00 12.76 -10.44
C SER A 88 -7.62 11.35 -10.38
N LEU A 89 -7.04 10.45 -9.58
CA LEU A 89 -7.48 9.06 -9.43
C LEU A 89 -8.37 8.86 -8.20
N LEU A 90 -8.25 9.73 -7.19
CA LEU A 90 -9.02 9.68 -5.96
C LEU A 90 -10.51 9.91 -6.24
N PRO A 91 -11.42 9.01 -5.80
CA PRO A 91 -12.84 9.26 -5.90
C PRO A 91 -13.25 10.37 -4.91
N SER A 92 -14.32 11.10 -5.22
CA SER A 92 -14.87 12.14 -4.34
C SER A 92 -15.64 11.52 -3.17
N LEU A 93 -14.90 10.87 -2.27
CA LEU A 93 -15.40 10.18 -1.07
C LEU A 93 -14.64 10.67 0.17
N ALA A 94 -15.17 10.34 1.35
CA ALA A 94 -14.42 10.39 2.59
C ALA A 94 -14.16 8.95 3.04
N PHE A 95 -12.99 8.70 3.61
CA PHE A 95 -12.56 7.38 4.04
C PHE A 95 -12.41 7.33 5.55
N ASP A 96 -12.75 6.21 6.17
CA ASP A 96 -12.42 5.97 7.57
C ASP A 96 -10.90 5.79 7.69
N LEU A 97 -10.30 5.03 6.78
CA LEU A 97 -8.87 4.67 6.79
C LEU A 97 -8.21 4.89 5.43
N LEU A 98 -7.00 5.44 5.45
CA LEU A 98 -6.08 5.51 4.32
C LEU A 98 -4.85 4.66 4.64
N ILE A 99 -4.44 3.79 3.71
CA ILE A 99 -3.22 2.98 3.83
C ILE A 99 -2.30 3.30 2.65
N THR A 100 -1.00 3.51 2.90
CA THR A 100 -0.02 3.78 1.83
C THR A 100 1.42 3.44 2.24
N HIS A 101 2.35 3.71 1.34
CA HIS A 101 3.79 3.58 1.55
C HIS A 101 4.32 4.58 2.59
N SER A 102 5.37 4.19 3.29
CA SER A 102 6.16 5.03 4.19
C SER A 102 6.95 6.07 3.40
N PRO A 103 6.99 7.34 3.86
CA PRO A 103 7.71 8.41 3.16
C PRO A 103 9.23 8.24 3.18
N TYR A 104 9.77 7.24 3.87
CA TYR A 104 11.21 6.98 3.93
C TYR A 104 11.61 5.64 3.33
N GLY A 105 10.67 4.97 2.65
CA GLY A 105 10.86 3.65 2.11
C GLY A 105 10.74 2.62 3.23
N GLU A 106 9.91 1.61 3.02
CA GLU A 106 9.83 0.46 3.92
C GLU A 106 10.80 -0.65 3.51
N TYR A 107 11.01 -0.84 2.21
CA TYR A 107 11.94 -1.81 1.67
C TYR A 107 12.42 -1.37 0.29
N THR A 108 13.55 -1.93 -0.15
CA THR A 108 14.26 -1.71 -1.44
C THR A 108 14.52 -0.24 -1.80
N ARG A 109 14.11 0.71 -0.96
CA ARG A 109 14.16 2.17 -1.14
C ARG A 109 13.62 2.60 -2.51
N HIS A 110 12.55 1.95 -2.97
CA HIS A 110 11.99 2.24 -4.29
C HIS A 110 11.48 3.69 -4.35
N LEU A 111 11.90 4.42 -5.38
CA LEU A 111 11.67 5.87 -5.48
C LEU A 111 10.18 6.24 -5.46
N ARG A 112 9.35 5.52 -6.24
CA ARG A 112 7.90 5.74 -6.26
C ARG A 112 7.23 5.53 -4.90
N HIS A 113 7.67 4.57 -4.10
CA HIS A 113 7.11 4.32 -2.77
C HIS A 113 7.31 5.54 -1.87
N GLU A 114 8.55 6.01 -1.79
CA GLU A 114 8.90 7.19 -0.99
C GLU A 114 8.13 8.42 -1.42
N GLU A 115 8.08 8.70 -2.72
CA GLU A 115 7.44 9.91 -3.21
C GLU A 115 5.92 9.89 -3.04
N ILE A 116 5.28 8.72 -3.24
CA ILE A 116 3.85 8.54 -2.96
C ILE A 116 3.57 8.70 -1.47
N GLY A 117 4.35 8.05 -0.60
CA GLY A 117 4.19 8.18 0.86
C GLY A 117 4.29 9.64 1.33
N LYS A 118 5.29 10.39 0.81
CA LYS A 118 5.45 11.83 1.07
C LYS A 118 4.23 12.63 0.58
N ALA A 119 3.81 12.41 -0.67
CA ALA A 119 2.70 13.14 -1.27
C ALA A 119 1.37 12.89 -0.54
N VAL A 120 1.08 11.65 -0.16
CA VAL A 120 -0.15 11.29 0.56
C VAL A 120 -0.23 11.98 1.92
N ILE A 121 0.85 11.98 2.71
CA ILE A 121 0.88 12.68 4.01
C ILE A 121 0.61 14.18 3.81
N LYS A 122 1.24 14.81 2.82
CA LYS A 122 1.06 16.23 2.51
C LYS A 122 -0.35 16.57 2.05
N LEU A 123 -0.95 15.72 1.20
CA LEU A 123 -2.33 15.87 0.73
C LEU A 123 -3.34 15.69 1.87
N TRP A 124 -3.13 14.71 2.76
CA TRP A 124 -3.95 14.52 3.95
C TRP A 124 -3.85 15.71 4.92
N ASN A 125 -2.63 16.23 5.13
CA ASN A 125 -2.39 17.41 5.95
C ASN A 125 -3.12 18.65 5.40
N ARG A 126 -3.07 18.87 4.08
CA ARG A 126 -3.80 19.95 3.39
C ARG A 126 -5.31 19.69 3.23
N ARG A 127 -5.81 18.56 3.74
CA ARG A 127 -7.23 18.14 3.67
C ARG A 127 -7.74 17.93 2.24
N LEU A 128 -6.85 17.69 1.29
CA LEU A 128 -7.20 17.35 -0.09
C LEU A 128 -7.58 15.87 -0.21
N ILE A 129 -7.05 15.03 0.69
CA ILE A 129 -7.60 13.69 0.97
C ILE A 129 -8.41 13.75 2.26
N ARG A 130 -9.68 13.34 2.19
CA ARG A 130 -10.59 13.30 3.35
C ARG A 130 -10.55 11.92 3.99
N CYS A 131 -9.83 11.81 5.10
CA CYS A 131 -9.74 10.57 5.87
C CYS A 131 -9.62 10.83 7.39
N GLU A 132 -10.12 9.91 8.21
CA GLU A 132 -10.04 9.98 9.69
C GLU A 132 -8.66 9.54 10.21
N GLU A 133 -8.12 8.42 9.70
CA GLU A 133 -6.82 7.88 10.12
C GLU A 133 -5.95 7.47 8.92
N LEU A 134 -4.63 7.61 9.05
CA LEU A 134 -3.65 7.26 8.02
C LEU A 134 -2.70 6.20 8.56
N TRP A 135 -2.52 5.11 7.83
CA TRP A 135 -1.60 4.03 8.13
C TRP A 135 -0.53 3.97 7.05
N ASN A 136 0.73 3.88 7.47
CA ASN A 136 1.83 3.58 6.56
C ASN A 136 2.24 2.12 6.71
N PHE A 137 2.64 1.47 5.62
CA PHE A 137 3.30 0.17 5.73
C PHE A 137 4.54 0.29 6.63
N ALA A 138 4.75 -0.73 7.46
CA ALA A 138 5.86 -0.80 8.41
C ALA A 138 6.68 -2.05 8.16
N TYR A 139 7.54 -1.99 7.15
CA TYR A 139 8.50 -3.06 6.83
C TYR A 139 9.92 -2.52 6.86
N GLU A 140 10.87 -3.45 6.95
CA GLU A 140 12.30 -3.19 6.84
C GLU A 140 12.98 -4.38 6.17
N ASP A 141 14.04 -4.14 5.42
CA ASP A 141 14.78 -5.17 4.68
C ASP A 141 16.29 -5.15 4.96
N GLY A 142 16.68 -4.45 6.03
CA GLY A 142 18.08 -4.23 6.40
C GLY A 142 18.89 -3.58 5.28
N ASP A 143 18.34 -2.56 4.61
CA ASP A 143 18.95 -1.93 3.43
C ASP A 143 19.25 -2.94 2.30
N GLY A 144 18.29 -3.85 2.06
CA GLY A 144 18.36 -4.91 1.05
C GLY A 144 19.19 -6.14 1.46
N MET A 145 19.59 -6.27 2.72
CA MET A 145 20.30 -7.46 3.22
C MET A 145 19.43 -8.72 3.31
N TYR A 146 18.11 -8.57 3.40
CA TYR A 146 17.17 -9.69 3.43
C TYR A 146 15.84 -9.29 2.81
N PHE A 147 14.95 -10.27 2.58
CA PHE A 147 13.58 -9.97 2.15
C PHE A 147 12.84 -9.13 3.20
N PRO A 148 12.01 -8.17 2.76
CA PRO A 148 11.19 -7.33 3.63
C PRO A 148 10.51 -8.08 4.77
N ARG A 149 10.65 -7.56 5.98
CA ARG A 149 10.05 -8.10 7.20
C ARG A 149 9.13 -7.08 7.84
N PRO A 150 7.95 -7.49 8.34
CA PRO A 150 7.08 -6.60 9.09
C PRO A 150 7.75 -6.19 10.40
N VAL A 151 7.74 -4.89 10.69
CA VAL A 151 8.32 -4.33 11.92
C VAL A 151 7.47 -4.73 13.12
N LYS A 152 8.00 -5.59 13.98
CA LYS A 152 7.27 -6.15 15.15
C LYS A 152 6.86 -5.11 16.20
N THR A 153 7.55 -3.97 16.22
CA THR A 153 7.27 -2.85 17.14
C THR A 153 6.37 -1.79 16.51
N ALA A 154 5.80 -2.04 15.33
CA ALA A 154 4.81 -1.16 14.73
C ALA A 154 3.57 -1.02 15.61
N ASP A 155 2.83 0.08 15.44
CA ASP A 155 1.59 0.33 16.20
C ASP A 155 0.55 -0.78 15.95
N VAL A 156 0.54 -1.33 14.74
CA VAL A 156 -0.25 -2.49 14.34
C VAL A 156 0.67 -3.57 13.80
N TYR A 157 0.56 -4.77 14.34
CA TYR A 157 1.20 -5.97 13.84
C TYR A 157 0.18 -7.11 13.83
N ILE A 158 -0.10 -7.66 12.66
CA ILE A 158 -1.14 -8.67 12.43
C ILE A 158 -0.47 -9.93 11.91
N GLU A 159 -0.46 -10.99 12.72
CA GLU A 159 -0.12 -12.32 12.22
C GLU A 159 -1.29 -12.87 11.40
N LEU A 160 -1.01 -13.29 10.18
CA LEU A 160 -2.02 -13.87 9.30
C LEU A 160 -2.25 -15.33 9.68
N SER A 161 -3.51 -15.77 9.66
CA SER A 161 -3.79 -17.21 9.72
C SER A 161 -3.18 -17.91 8.50
N ASP A 162 -2.89 -19.21 8.63
CA ASP A 162 -2.35 -19.99 7.52
C ASP A 162 -3.29 -19.95 6.30
N GLU A 163 -4.61 -19.93 6.51
CA GLU A 163 -5.59 -19.82 5.42
C GLU A 163 -5.51 -18.48 4.70
N ILE A 164 -5.47 -17.37 5.44
CA ILE A 164 -5.38 -16.02 4.86
C ILE A 164 -4.04 -15.83 4.14
N TRP A 165 -2.94 -16.25 4.76
CA TRP A 165 -1.63 -16.18 4.13
C TRP A 165 -1.56 -17.04 2.87
N GLN A 166 -2.13 -18.26 2.87
CA GLN A 166 -2.14 -19.12 1.69
C GLN A 166 -2.94 -18.50 0.54
N LEU A 167 -4.08 -17.86 0.83
CA LEU A 167 -4.86 -17.12 -0.17
C LEU A 167 -4.03 -15.97 -0.75
N LYS A 168 -3.43 -15.14 0.11
CA LYS A 168 -2.54 -14.05 -0.29
C LYS A 168 -1.38 -14.56 -1.17
N TYR A 169 -0.71 -15.63 -0.76
CA TYR A 169 0.39 -16.24 -1.50
C TYR A 169 -0.04 -16.77 -2.87
N ASN A 170 -1.24 -17.36 -2.97
CA ASN A 170 -1.79 -17.80 -4.25
C ASN A 170 -2.11 -16.62 -5.20
N ILE A 171 -2.52 -15.46 -4.67
CA ILE A 171 -2.70 -14.26 -5.50
C ILE A 171 -1.35 -13.84 -6.09
N ILE A 172 -0.29 -13.78 -5.29
CA ILE A 172 1.07 -13.46 -5.78
C ILE A 172 1.53 -14.50 -6.82
N LYS A 173 1.46 -15.78 -6.49
CA LYS A 173 1.99 -16.85 -7.34
C LYS A 173 1.17 -17.08 -8.60
N ASP A 174 -0.12 -17.35 -8.44
CA ASP A 174 -0.97 -17.86 -9.52
C ASP A 174 -1.65 -16.75 -10.30
N LEU A 175 -2.11 -15.70 -9.62
CA LEU A 175 -2.83 -14.60 -10.27
C LEU A 175 -1.85 -13.57 -10.85
N TYR A 176 -0.89 -13.10 -10.06
CA TYR A 176 0.17 -12.24 -10.58
C TYR A 176 1.23 -13.00 -11.39
N GLY A 177 1.30 -14.32 -11.25
CA GLY A 177 2.16 -15.18 -12.06
C GLY A 177 3.62 -15.19 -11.63
N PHE A 178 3.91 -14.78 -10.39
CA PHE A 178 5.26 -14.78 -9.84
C PHE A 178 5.68 -16.21 -9.45
N GLY A 179 6.76 -16.71 -10.03
CA GLY A 179 7.22 -18.08 -9.76
C GLY A 179 7.62 -18.27 -8.29
N PRO A 180 7.63 -19.50 -7.74
CA PRO A 180 7.97 -19.74 -6.33
C PRO A 180 9.36 -19.27 -5.87
N GLN A 181 10.28 -19.04 -6.82
CA GLN A 181 11.65 -18.55 -6.60
C GLN A 181 11.79 -17.05 -6.96
N SER A 182 10.67 -16.37 -7.22
CA SER A 182 10.66 -14.92 -7.45
C SER A 182 10.82 -14.18 -6.14
N TRP A 183 11.28 -12.94 -6.24
CA TRP A 183 11.39 -12.06 -5.08
C TRP A 183 10.02 -11.88 -4.40
N GLU A 184 8.96 -11.68 -5.18
CA GLU A 184 7.59 -11.46 -4.72
C GLU A 184 7.06 -12.66 -3.94
N ALA A 185 7.25 -13.87 -4.46
CA ALA A 185 6.83 -15.10 -3.76
C ALA A 185 7.64 -15.32 -2.48
N GLU A 186 8.97 -15.19 -2.53
CA GLU A 186 9.83 -15.41 -1.37
C GLU A 186 9.61 -14.36 -0.27
N THR A 187 9.33 -13.10 -0.65
CA THR A 187 9.08 -12.05 0.33
C THR A 187 7.69 -12.12 0.96
N THR A 188 6.71 -12.82 0.36
CA THR A 188 5.29 -12.72 0.75
C THR A 188 5.11 -12.94 2.26
N PRO A 189 4.87 -11.87 3.05
CA PRO A 189 5.08 -11.94 4.49
C PRO A 189 3.89 -12.61 5.19
N LYS A 190 4.18 -13.38 6.24
CA LYS A 190 3.19 -14.05 7.11
C LYS A 190 2.53 -13.14 8.14
N ALA A 191 3.01 -11.90 8.24
CA ALA A 191 2.40 -10.86 9.05
C ALA A 191 2.40 -9.54 8.30
N GLU A 192 1.50 -8.64 8.68
CA GLU A 192 1.40 -7.30 8.14
C GLU A 192 1.52 -6.28 9.27
N ALA A 193 2.24 -5.19 8.99
CA ALA A 193 2.56 -4.20 10.02
C ALA A 193 2.36 -2.79 9.49
N PHE A 194 1.86 -1.91 10.36
CA PHE A 194 1.50 -0.54 10.01
C PHE A 194 1.83 0.45 11.14
N TRP A 195 2.34 1.61 10.75
CA TRP A 195 2.42 2.79 11.62
C TRP A 195 1.13 3.59 11.54
N GLN A 196 0.53 3.94 12.68
CA GLN A 196 -0.78 4.58 12.73
C GLN A 196 -0.71 6.08 13.07
N PHE A 197 -1.46 6.87 12.32
CA PHE A 197 -1.62 8.30 12.57
C PHE A 197 -3.09 8.67 12.66
N PHE A 198 -3.52 9.10 13.86
CA PHE A 198 -4.86 9.63 14.09
C PHE A 198 -4.97 11.14 13.87
N THR A 199 -3.84 11.82 13.69
CA THR A 199 -3.82 13.25 13.41
C THR A 199 -2.86 13.59 12.28
N ARG A 200 -3.21 14.62 11.51
CA ARG A 200 -2.35 15.17 10.46
C ARG A 200 -1.03 15.71 11.02
N ALA A 201 -1.07 16.25 12.24
CA ALA A 201 0.11 16.79 12.91
C ALA A 201 1.14 15.68 13.18
N THR A 202 0.72 14.55 13.74
CA THR A 202 1.63 13.42 14.02
C THR A 202 2.20 12.80 12.75
N ALA A 203 1.41 12.69 11.67
CA ALA A 203 1.93 12.23 10.37
C ALA A 203 2.94 13.23 9.77
N MET A 204 2.68 14.54 9.87
CA MET A 204 3.64 15.57 9.42
C MET A 204 4.90 15.59 10.26
N GLU A 205 4.81 15.36 11.58
CA GLU A 205 5.98 15.19 12.43
C GLU A 205 6.82 14.00 12.00
N ALA A 206 6.19 12.85 11.76
CA ALA A 206 6.89 11.66 11.24
C ALA A 206 7.57 11.95 9.90
N LEU A 207 6.89 12.63 8.96
CA LEU A 207 7.46 13.05 7.68
C LEU A 207 8.65 14.04 7.80
N ASN A 208 8.75 14.78 8.91
CA ASN A 208 9.84 15.73 9.13
C ASN A 208 11.01 15.15 9.94
N ARG A 209 10.77 14.09 10.72
CA ARG A 209 11.80 13.36 11.46
C ARG A 209 12.51 12.39 10.52
N LYS A 210 13.45 12.90 9.72
CA LYS A 210 14.45 12.04 9.05
C LYS A 210 15.11 11.19 10.13
N ASN A 211 14.86 9.87 10.13
CA ASN A 211 15.50 8.82 10.93
C ASN A 211 14.82 8.33 12.24
N ILE A 212 13.49 8.38 12.38
CA ILE A 212 12.84 7.58 13.45
C ILE A 212 11.55 6.94 12.94
N LEU A 213 11.67 5.93 12.09
CA LEU A 213 10.79 4.76 11.99
C LEU A 213 11.64 3.58 11.54
#